data_AF-A0A842U4E2-F1
#
_entry.id   AF-A0A842U4E2-F1
#
_cell.length_a   1.000
_cell.length_b   1.000
_cell.length_c   1.000
_cell.angle_alpha   90.00
_cell.angle_beta   90.00
_cell.angle_gamma   90.00
#
_symmetry.space_group_name_H-M   'P 1'
#
loop_
_entity.id
_entity.type
_entity.pdbx_description
1 polymer ?
#
loop_
_entity_poly.entity_id
_entity_poly.type
_entity_poly.pdbx_seq_one_letter_code
_entity_poly.pdbx_strand_id
1 'polypeptide(L)'
;MRNIIFTEKISIERLSWFIETLSYFNLRIYKELINFQVFLSGDSLYTLKDKRSLKLWNNGLKNNNLHLYLDPWDLRLLGVDINYLKSKNPDQIHITQINKQITPFDFWIFLLNEVHTFFNESRLGFLEMRGPYISRTSLHAIRALNIAVSKGLSPELYLYIDGIHLSHDYQQPSEFENIGNAIRDVEKKAKEKNLKTTMLACARCGVARGYIRDEKVNVFHQSSDAIPSVRFCNLNRIIERFELNHVILSPSSGLIIFQNSTSNQKPSLLVLITHSPYGSEWTFGGVSFAIAAANHGIHTDVVFIEDGVLISTGKHFITNDDKIFNIQEIIEATYDIENLHYYLFRPSLKLRGLEKFILIEGLDLIGHNQLCNLIGLNSTEDYHRRILFY
;
A
#
# COMPACT_ATOMS: atom_id res chain seq x y z
N MET A 1 12.41 -6.06 11.27
CA MET A 1 11.08 -6.70 11.22
C MET A 1 10.44 -6.38 9.87
N ARG A 2 9.63 -7.28 9.29
CA ARG A 2 9.03 -7.07 7.96
C ARG A 2 7.53 -7.29 8.04
N ASN A 3 6.78 -6.20 7.98
CA ASN A 3 5.34 -6.18 8.18
C ASN A 3 4.66 -5.90 6.85
N ILE A 4 3.71 -6.74 6.44
CA ILE A 4 2.96 -6.56 5.20
C ILE A 4 1.48 -6.67 5.53
N ILE A 5 0.69 -5.73 5.07
CA ILE A 5 -0.76 -5.74 5.23
C ILE A 5 -1.44 -5.94 3.89
N PHE A 6 -2.44 -6.81 3.88
CA PHE A 6 -3.40 -6.94 2.80
C PHE A 6 -4.81 -6.86 3.37
N THR A 7 -5.57 -5.89 2.88
CA THR A 7 -7.00 -5.76 3.18
C THR A 7 -7.89 -6.07 1.97
N GLU A 8 -7.26 -6.17 0.80
CA GLU A 8 -7.90 -6.42 -0.48
C GLU A 8 -7.68 -7.87 -0.93
N LYS A 9 -8.41 -8.27 -1.97
CA LYS A 9 -8.23 -9.56 -2.61
C LYS A 9 -6.79 -9.71 -3.12
N ILE A 10 -6.09 -10.73 -2.61
CA ILE A 10 -4.77 -11.11 -3.10
C ILE A 10 -4.95 -12.06 -4.29
N SER A 11 -4.37 -11.71 -5.44
CA SER A 11 -4.40 -12.57 -6.62
C SER A 11 -3.54 -13.83 -6.41
N ILE A 12 -3.82 -14.90 -7.16
CA ILE A 12 -3.01 -16.14 -7.08
C ILE A 12 -1.57 -15.86 -7.52
N GLU A 13 -1.40 -15.03 -8.56
CA GLU A 13 -0.07 -14.59 -9.01
C GLU A 13 0.65 -13.83 -7.89
N ARG A 14 -0.03 -12.88 -7.23
CA ARG A 14 0.52 -12.11 -6.11
C ARG A 14 1.05 -12.99 -5.01
N LEU A 15 0.19 -13.89 -4.53
CA LEU A 15 0.56 -14.82 -3.47
C LEU A 15 1.70 -15.74 -3.92
N SER A 16 1.71 -16.16 -5.19
CA SER A 16 2.75 -17.05 -5.72
C SER A 16 4.12 -16.38 -5.70
N TRP A 17 4.27 -15.20 -6.32
CA TRP A 17 5.58 -14.53 -6.36
C TRP A 17 5.99 -14.07 -4.96
N PHE A 18 5.03 -13.71 -4.10
CA PHE A 18 5.32 -13.32 -2.73
C PHE A 18 5.95 -14.48 -1.94
N ILE A 19 5.29 -15.64 -1.93
CA ILE A 19 5.80 -16.85 -1.25
C ILE A 19 7.13 -17.31 -1.85
N GLU A 20 7.27 -17.27 -3.18
CA GLU A 20 8.54 -17.63 -3.82
C GLU A 20 9.66 -16.66 -3.42
N THR A 21 9.40 -15.35 -3.38
CA THR A 21 10.36 -14.35 -2.94
C THR A 21 10.79 -14.56 -1.48
N LEU A 22 9.84 -14.90 -0.60
CA LEU A 22 10.15 -15.25 0.80
C LEU A 22 11.11 -16.44 0.93
N SER A 23 11.06 -17.41 0.02
CA SER A 23 11.96 -18.56 0.06
C SER A 23 13.43 -18.18 -0.19
N TYR A 24 13.69 -17.12 -0.95
CA TYR A 24 15.04 -16.61 -1.21
C TYR A 24 15.66 -15.89 -0.01
N PHE A 25 14.85 -15.31 0.90
CA PHE A 25 15.35 -14.69 2.13
C PHE A 25 16.05 -15.71 3.03
N ASN A 26 15.45 -16.89 3.18
CA ASN A 26 15.99 -17.97 4.02
C ASN A 26 17.31 -18.54 3.48
N LEU A 27 17.53 -18.52 2.16
CA LEU A 27 18.74 -19.05 1.54
C LEU A 27 19.94 -18.11 1.68
N ARG A 28 19.71 -16.80 1.76
CA ARG A 28 20.77 -15.78 1.69
C ARG A 28 21.31 -15.36 3.05
N ILE A 29 20.47 -15.39 4.08
CA ILE A 29 20.85 -14.89 5.39
C ILE A 29 21.13 -16.07 6.32
N TYR A 30 22.38 -16.53 6.29
CA TYR A 30 22.88 -17.59 7.16
C TYR A 30 23.03 -17.18 8.65
N LYS A 31 22.76 -15.91 9.00
CA LYS A 31 23.09 -15.36 10.34
C LYS A 31 21.98 -14.60 11.08
N GLU A 32 20.95 -14.09 10.40
CA GLU A 32 19.83 -13.37 11.02
C GLU A 32 18.48 -13.98 10.62
N LEU A 33 17.71 -14.43 11.61
CA LEU A 33 16.34 -14.88 11.40
C LEU A 33 15.45 -13.66 11.09
N ILE A 34 15.05 -13.54 9.83
CA ILE A 34 14.10 -12.52 9.41
C ILE A 34 12.68 -13.01 9.63
N ASN A 35 11.97 -12.39 10.57
CA ASN A 35 10.54 -12.60 10.75
C ASN A 35 9.72 -11.75 9.77
N PHE A 36 8.83 -12.42 9.05
CA PHE A 36 7.81 -11.84 8.18
C PHE A 36 6.45 -11.95 8.85
N GLN A 37 5.84 -10.80 9.14
CA GLN A 37 4.48 -10.73 9.67
C GLN A 37 3.55 -10.25 8.55
N VAL A 38 2.56 -11.07 8.20
CA VAL A 38 1.56 -10.75 7.18
C VAL A 38 0.21 -10.59 7.86
N PHE A 39 -0.33 -9.38 7.79
CA PHE A 39 -1.60 -8.99 8.37
C PHE A 39 -2.71 -9.07 7.32
N LEU A 40 -3.73 -9.88 7.59
CA LEU A 40 -4.83 -10.15 6.67
C LEU A 40 -6.16 -9.69 7.26
N SER A 41 -6.85 -8.81 6.54
CA SER A 41 -8.21 -8.31 6.82
C SER A 41 -9.01 -8.24 5.51
N GLY A 42 -10.32 -8.03 5.58
CA GLY A 42 -11.19 -7.92 4.41
C GLY A 42 -11.06 -9.10 3.44
N ASP A 43 -11.08 -8.79 2.14
CA ASP A 43 -11.13 -9.78 1.07
C ASP A 43 -9.85 -10.63 0.97
N SER A 44 -8.74 -10.19 1.56
CA SER A 44 -7.49 -10.95 1.61
C SER A 44 -7.68 -12.30 2.32
N LEU A 45 -8.62 -12.36 3.29
CA LEU A 45 -8.92 -13.56 4.07
C LEU A 45 -9.51 -14.70 3.23
N TYR A 46 -10.15 -14.39 2.10
CA TYR A 46 -10.66 -15.44 1.19
C TYR A 46 -9.54 -16.32 0.62
N THR A 47 -8.29 -15.85 0.60
CA THR A 47 -7.15 -16.66 0.18
C THR A 47 -6.87 -17.85 1.10
N LEU A 48 -7.37 -17.82 2.34
CA LEU A 48 -7.26 -18.92 3.29
C LEU A 48 -8.26 -20.05 3.00
N LYS A 49 -9.29 -19.80 2.18
CA LYS A 49 -10.35 -20.75 1.85
C LYS A 49 -10.28 -21.24 0.40
N ASP A 50 -9.86 -20.40 -0.56
CA ASP A 50 -9.69 -20.83 -1.96
C ASP A 50 -8.60 -21.92 -2.06
N LYS A 51 -8.93 -23.02 -2.75
CA LYS A 51 -8.06 -24.21 -2.83
C LYS A 51 -6.71 -23.93 -3.50
N ARG A 52 -6.63 -22.97 -4.42
CA ARG A 52 -5.41 -22.64 -5.16
C ARG A 52 -4.48 -21.82 -4.28
N SER A 53 -5.00 -20.76 -3.65
CA SER A 53 -4.20 -19.95 -2.72
C SER A 53 -3.84 -20.71 -1.44
N LEU A 54 -4.70 -21.59 -0.95
CA LEU A 54 -4.43 -22.42 0.22
C LEU A 54 -3.19 -23.31 0.02
N LYS A 55 -2.95 -23.82 -1.19
CA LYS A 55 -1.73 -24.59 -1.51
C LYS A 55 -0.48 -23.71 -1.40
N LEU A 56 -0.57 -22.46 -1.87
CA LEU A 56 0.53 -21.49 -1.76
C LEU A 56 0.81 -21.13 -0.30
N TRP A 57 -0.24 -20.88 0.51
CA TRP A 57 -0.08 -20.66 1.95
C TRP A 57 0.56 -21.87 2.66
N ASN A 58 0.11 -23.09 2.35
CA ASN A 58 0.72 -24.30 2.91
C ASN A 58 2.21 -24.45 2.52
N ASN A 59 2.61 -23.98 1.35
CA ASN A 59 4.02 -23.97 0.95
C ASN A 59 4.80 -22.86 1.67
N GLY A 60 4.22 -21.66 1.76
CA GLY A 60 4.82 -20.52 2.47
C GLY A 60 5.03 -20.78 3.94
N LEU A 61 4.04 -21.38 4.61
CA LEU A 61 4.10 -21.69 6.04
C LEU A 61 5.12 -22.77 6.40
N LYS A 62 5.70 -23.49 5.43
CA LYS A 62 6.91 -24.30 5.69
C LYS A 62 8.11 -23.45 6.12
N ASN A 63 8.07 -22.15 5.84
CA ASN A 63 9.00 -21.18 6.40
C ASN A 63 8.54 -20.77 7.80
N ASN A 64 9.21 -21.25 8.84
CA ASN A 64 8.89 -20.97 10.23
C ASN A 64 8.92 -19.47 10.59
N ASN A 65 9.57 -18.63 9.77
CA ASN A 65 9.65 -17.20 10.00
C ASN A 65 8.47 -16.41 9.39
N LEU A 66 7.57 -17.07 8.68
CA LEU A 66 6.33 -16.47 8.17
C LEU A 66 5.21 -16.65 9.19
N HIS A 67 4.68 -15.52 9.67
CA HIS A 67 3.55 -15.46 10.58
C HIS A 67 2.38 -14.71 9.94
N LEU A 68 1.18 -15.26 10.06
CA LEU A 68 -0.07 -14.68 9.61
C LEU A 68 -0.85 -14.13 10.80
N TYR A 69 -1.27 -12.88 10.72
CA TYR A 69 -2.11 -12.21 11.72
C TYR A 69 -3.44 -11.87 11.07
N LEU A 70 -4.51 -12.48 11.58
CA LEU A 70 -5.83 -12.44 10.95
C LEU A 70 -6.77 -11.53 11.74
N ASP A 71 -7.58 -10.74 11.03
CA ASP A 71 -8.65 -9.94 11.63
C ASP A 71 -9.81 -10.83 12.08
N PRO A 72 -10.06 -10.97 13.40
CA PRO A 72 -11.14 -11.81 13.92
C PRO A 72 -12.54 -11.32 13.53
N TRP A 73 -12.72 -10.00 13.37
CA TRP A 73 -14.00 -9.41 13.01
C TRP A 73 -14.36 -9.77 11.58
N ASP A 74 -13.42 -9.59 10.66
CA ASP A 74 -13.65 -9.89 9.25
C ASP A 74 -13.71 -11.40 8.98
N LEU A 75 -12.93 -12.23 9.69
CA LEU A 75 -13.07 -13.69 9.64
C LEU A 75 -14.51 -14.14 9.94
N ARG A 76 -15.09 -13.58 11.01
CA ARG A 76 -16.48 -13.85 11.40
C ARG A 76 -17.46 -13.34 10.35
N LEU A 77 -17.28 -12.10 9.89
CA LEU A 77 -18.16 -11.47 8.91
C LEU A 77 -18.20 -12.25 7.59
N LEU A 78 -17.04 -12.72 7.12
CA LEU A 78 -16.89 -13.39 5.82
C LEU A 78 -17.17 -14.90 5.88
N GLY A 79 -17.39 -15.47 7.07
CA GLY A 79 -17.59 -16.91 7.25
C GLY A 79 -16.40 -17.75 6.78
N VAL A 80 -15.19 -17.27 7.06
CA VAL A 80 -13.93 -17.94 6.72
C VAL A 80 -13.48 -18.79 7.90
N ASP A 81 -13.58 -20.11 7.76
CA ASP A 81 -13.05 -21.07 8.74
C ASP A 81 -11.56 -21.31 8.50
N ILE A 82 -10.75 -21.11 9.54
CA ILE A 82 -9.30 -21.27 9.54
C ILE A 82 -8.82 -22.39 10.46
N ASN A 83 -9.73 -23.18 11.05
CA ASN A 83 -9.40 -24.23 12.01
C ASN A 83 -8.39 -25.25 11.47
N TYR A 84 -8.57 -25.70 10.21
CA TYR A 84 -7.64 -26.62 9.55
C TYR A 84 -6.23 -26.04 9.40
N LEU A 85 -6.15 -24.78 8.96
CA LEU A 85 -4.88 -24.09 8.77
C LEU A 85 -4.17 -23.89 10.11
N LYS A 86 -4.92 -23.44 11.13
CA LYS A 86 -4.42 -23.16 12.48
C LYS A 86 -4.01 -24.42 13.22
N SER A 87 -4.73 -25.53 13.09
CA SER A 87 -4.34 -26.80 13.72
C SER A 87 -3.04 -27.36 13.15
N LYS A 88 -2.77 -27.10 11.87
CA LYS A 88 -1.54 -27.53 11.20
C LYS A 88 -0.34 -26.61 11.48
N ASN A 89 -0.56 -25.32 11.72
CA ASN A 89 0.48 -24.32 11.91
C ASN A 89 0.17 -23.40 13.12
N PRO A 90 0.08 -23.95 14.35
CA PRO A 90 -0.43 -23.22 15.52
C PRO A 90 0.41 -22.00 15.90
N ASP A 91 1.73 -22.06 15.71
CA ASP A 91 2.66 -20.99 16.11
C ASP A 91 2.82 -19.88 15.04
N GLN A 92 2.28 -20.12 13.84
CA GLN A 92 2.40 -19.19 12.71
C GLN A 92 1.08 -18.50 12.38
N ILE A 93 -0.06 -19.02 12.83
CA ILE A 93 -1.38 -18.45 12.52
C ILE A 93 -2.02 -17.86 13.77
N HIS A 94 -2.05 -16.53 13.80
CA HIS A 94 -2.48 -15.72 14.93
C HIS A 94 -3.81 -15.05 14.62
N ILE A 95 -4.80 -15.25 15.49
CA ILE A 95 -6.04 -14.46 15.47
C ILE A 95 -5.81 -13.30 16.43
N THR A 96 -5.90 -12.07 15.94
CA THR A 96 -5.52 -10.83 16.67
C THR A 96 -6.56 -10.40 17.71
N GLN A 97 -7.07 -11.34 18.50
CA GLN A 97 -8.07 -11.08 19.54
C GLN A 97 -7.39 -10.60 20.83
N ILE A 98 -7.72 -9.39 21.28
CA ILE A 98 -7.13 -8.79 22.49
C ILE A 98 -7.91 -9.18 23.75
N ASN A 99 -9.25 -9.16 23.65
CA ASN A 99 -10.16 -9.42 24.76
C ASN A 99 -11.05 -10.63 24.47
N LYS A 100 -11.73 -11.16 25.50
CA LYS A 100 -12.70 -12.27 25.31
C LYS A 100 -13.82 -11.93 24.31
N GLN A 101 -14.20 -10.65 24.21
CA GLN A 101 -15.15 -10.16 23.21
C GLN A 101 -14.39 -9.60 22.00
N ILE A 102 -14.65 -10.18 20.83
CA ILE A 102 -14.09 -9.72 19.56
C ILE A 102 -14.69 -8.37 19.18
N THR A 103 -13.83 -7.39 18.89
CA THR A 103 -14.24 -6.06 18.41
C THR A 103 -13.70 -5.77 17.01
N PRO A 104 -14.33 -4.84 16.24
CA PRO A 104 -13.82 -4.39 14.94
C PRO A 104 -12.44 -3.70 14.99
N PHE A 105 -11.91 -3.46 16.18
CA PHE A 105 -10.68 -2.70 16.41
C PHE A 105 -9.49 -3.56 16.83
N ASP A 106 -9.72 -4.81 17.27
CA ASP A 106 -8.68 -5.64 17.88
C ASP A 106 -7.47 -5.84 16.94
N PHE A 107 -7.75 -6.14 15.67
CA PHE A 107 -6.74 -6.26 14.62
C PHE A 107 -5.90 -4.99 14.45
N TRP A 108 -6.55 -3.84 14.38
CA TRP A 108 -5.88 -2.56 14.18
C TRP A 108 -5.06 -2.15 15.40
N ILE A 109 -5.54 -2.43 16.62
CA ILE A 109 -4.77 -2.21 17.85
C ILE A 109 -3.51 -3.06 17.85
N PHE A 110 -3.62 -4.34 17.50
CA PHE A 110 -2.48 -5.25 17.43
C PHE A 110 -1.48 -4.81 16.36
N LEU A 111 -1.95 -4.55 15.13
CA LEU A 111 -1.12 -4.04 14.03
C LEU A 111 -0.35 -2.79 14.45
N LEU A 112 -1.03 -1.78 15.00
CA LEU A 112 -0.38 -0.55 15.43
C LEU A 112 0.66 -0.79 16.53
N ASN A 113 0.40 -1.69 17.49
CA ASN A 113 1.38 -2.04 18.51
C ASN A 113 2.64 -2.65 17.90
N GLU A 114 2.50 -3.55 16.93
CA GLU A 114 3.64 -4.17 16.26
C GLU A 114 4.43 -3.16 15.44
N VAL A 115 3.76 -2.34 14.61
CA VAL A 115 4.48 -1.47 13.67
C VAL A 115 5.00 -0.17 14.29
N HIS A 116 4.29 0.39 15.28
CA HIS A 116 4.63 1.71 15.82
C HIS A 116 5.78 1.68 16.84
N THR A 117 6.05 0.54 17.47
CA THR A 117 7.15 0.41 18.46
C THR A 117 8.53 0.78 17.90
N PHE A 118 8.68 0.81 16.57
CA PHE A 118 9.89 1.21 15.87
C PHE A 118 9.93 2.71 15.52
N PHE A 119 8.97 3.53 15.94
CA PHE A 119 8.90 4.93 15.55
C PHE A 119 8.69 5.82 16.76
N ASN A 120 9.51 6.87 16.86
CA ASN A 120 9.37 7.91 17.88
C ASN A 120 8.34 8.98 17.49
N GLU A 121 7.90 9.01 16.23
CA GLU A 121 6.94 9.98 15.72
C GLU A 121 5.52 9.70 16.21
N SER A 122 4.89 10.68 16.84
CA SER A 122 3.54 10.57 17.41
C SER A 122 2.43 10.75 16.36
N ARG A 123 2.51 10.04 15.22
CA ARG A 123 1.55 10.16 14.12
C ARG A 123 1.40 8.86 13.33
N LEU A 124 0.23 8.66 12.73
CA LEU A 124 -0.07 7.56 11.80
C LEU A 124 -0.63 8.15 10.50
N GLY A 125 0.02 7.83 9.38
CA GLY A 125 -0.51 8.10 8.05
C GLY A 125 -1.28 6.91 7.46
N PHE A 126 -2.29 7.20 6.66
CA PHE A 126 -2.96 6.22 5.82
C PHE A 126 -3.14 6.79 4.40
N LEU A 127 -2.56 6.13 3.40
CA LEU A 127 -2.75 6.42 1.98
C LEU A 127 -3.89 5.55 1.45
N GLU A 128 -5.00 6.18 1.06
CA GLU A 128 -6.13 5.52 0.42
C GLU A 128 -6.18 5.88 -1.06
N MET A 129 -6.34 4.85 -1.89
CA MET A 129 -6.32 4.96 -3.35
C MET A 129 -7.64 4.53 -4.00
N ARG A 130 -8.53 3.88 -3.23
CA ARG A 130 -9.86 3.44 -3.68
C ARG A 130 -10.97 4.29 -3.12
N GLY A 131 -12.02 4.45 -3.92
CA GLY A 131 -13.25 5.08 -3.48
C GLY A 131 -14.00 4.24 -2.43
N PRO A 132 -14.86 4.88 -1.62
CA PRO A 132 -15.64 4.19 -0.60
C PRO A 132 -16.75 3.32 -1.24
N TYR A 133 -17.26 2.37 -0.47
CA TYR A 133 -18.44 1.54 -0.77
C TYR A 133 -18.29 0.47 -1.86
N ILE A 134 -17.40 0.65 -2.84
CA ILE A 134 -17.02 -0.42 -3.78
C ILE A 134 -16.14 -1.46 -3.08
N SER A 135 -15.37 -1.03 -2.08
CA SER A 135 -14.55 -1.90 -1.23
C SER A 135 -14.60 -1.43 0.22
N ARG A 136 -14.23 -2.32 1.15
CA ARG A 136 -14.18 -1.99 2.59
C ARG A 136 -12.87 -1.32 3.02
N THR A 137 -11.95 -1.03 2.08
CA THR A 137 -10.64 -0.45 2.41
C THR A 137 -10.76 0.89 3.12
N SER A 138 -11.74 1.71 2.72
CA SER A 138 -12.01 2.99 3.37
C SER A 138 -12.43 2.81 4.84
N LEU A 139 -13.24 1.79 5.15
CA LEU A 139 -13.60 1.47 6.53
C LEU A 139 -12.36 1.04 7.34
N HIS A 140 -11.45 0.29 6.73
CA HIS A 140 -10.20 -0.12 7.35
C HIS A 140 -9.28 1.08 7.65
N ALA A 141 -9.20 2.04 6.72
CA ALA A 141 -8.52 3.32 6.93
C ALA A 141 -9.09 4.05 8.16
N ILE A 142 -10.42 4.17 8.25
CA ILE A 142 -11.09 4.80 9.40
C ILE A 142 -10.83 4.07 10.71
N ARG A 143 -10.83 2.73 10.72
CA ARG A 143 -10.50 1.94 11.91
C ARG A 143 -9.07 2.19 12.36
N ALA A 144 -8.10 2.17 11.44
CA ALA A 144 -6.70 2.46 11.73
C ALA A 144 -6.52 3.87 12.33
N LEU A 145 -7.15 4.89 11.73
CA LEU A 145 -7.08 6.28 12.20
C LEU A 145 -7.77 6.48 13.56
N ASN A 146 -8.92 5.84 13.82
CA ASN A 146 -9.54 5.88 15.14
C ASN A 146 -8.63 5.27 16.22
N ILE A 147 -7.90 4.21 15.89
CA ILE A 147 -6.94 3.58 16.82
C ILE A 147 -5.67 4.41 17.00
N ALA A 148 -5.21 5.12 15.97
CA ALA A 148 -4.18 6.13 16.13
C ALA A 148 -4.59 7.19 17.16
N VAL A 149 -5.79 7.77 17.03
CA VAL A 149 -6.33 8.74 17.97
C VAL A 149 -6.50 8.14 19.38
N SER A 150 -6.96 6.89 19.49
CA SER A 150 -7.11 6.24 20.80
C SER A 150 -5.77 6.11 21.53
N LYS A 151 -4.68 5.89 20.77
CA LYS A 151 -3.28 5.79 21.24
C LYS A 151 -2.54 7.11 21.38
N GLY A 152 -3.17 8.25 21.12
CA GLY A 152 -2.52 9.56 21.22
C GLY A 152 -1.65 9.94 20.02
N LEU A 153 -1.85 9.28 18.87
CA LEU A 153 -1.14 9.57 17.62
C LEU A 153 -1.98 10.52 16.77
N SER A 154 -1.32 11.52 16.19
CA SER A 154 -1.92 12.45 15.22
C SER A 154 -2.34 11.69 13.95
N PRO A 155 -3.63 11.63 13.60
CA PRO A 155 -4.09 10.90 12.42
C PRO A 155 -3.85 11.71 11.13
N GLU A 156 -3.32 11.05 10.11
CA GLU A 156 -3.11 11.64 8.79
C GLU A 156 -3.73 10.77 7.69
N LEU A 157 -4.55 11.38 6.82
CA LEU A 157 -5.22 10.72 5.71
C LEU A 157 -4.77 11.35 4.39
N TYR A 158 -4.28 10.52 3.48
CA TYR A 158 -3.83 10.92 2.15
C TYR A 158 -4.70 10.24 1.10
N LEU A 159 -5.36 11.04 0.25
CA LEU A 159 -6.29 10.57 -0.75
C LEU A 159 -5.71 10.76 -2.15
N TYR A 160 -5.60 9.68 -2.90
CA TYR A 160 -5.03 9.65 -4.25
C TYR A 160 -5.89 8.78 -5.18
N ILE A 161 -5.84 9.01 -6.50
CA ILE A 161 -6.67 8.30 -7.49
C ILE A 161 -8.15 8.34 -7.07
N ASP A 162 -8.83 7.20 -6.87
CA ASP A 162 -10.23 7.12 -6.48
C ASP A 162 -10.44 7.33 -4.99
N GLY A 163 -9.37 7.28 -4.20
CA GLY A 163 -9.39 7.60 -2.78
C GLY A 163 -9.94 8.99 -2.49
N ILE A 164 -9.84 9.91 -3.44
CA ILE A 164 -10.41 11.25 -3.30
C ILE A 164 -11.93 11.22 -3.07
N HIS A 165 -12.65 10.18 -3.49
CA HIS A 165 -14.10 10.07 -3.23
C HIS A 165 -14.45 9.93 -1.74
N LEU A 166 -13.49 9.52 -0.90
CA LEU A 166 -13.68 9.53 0.56
C LEU A 166 -13.97 10.94 1.08
N SER A 167 -13.50 11.97 0.37
CA SER A 167 -13.69 13.35 0.79
C SER A 167 -15.08 13.88 0.56
N HIS A 168 -15.99 13.20 -0.15
CA HIS A 168 -17.31 13.76 -0.48
C HIS A 168 -18.11 14.13 0.78
N ASP A 169 -18.50 15.40 0.88
CA ASP A 169 -19.47 15.84 1.89
C ASP A 169 -20.87 15.34 1.46
N TYR A 170 -21.74 14.96 2.39
CA TYR A 170 -23.09 14.44 2.09
C TYR A 170 -23.17 13.06 1.44
N GLN A 171 -22.23 12.15 1.72
CA GLN A 171 -22.46 10.72 1.45
C GLN A 171 -23.73 10.23 2.15
N GLN A 172 -24.55 9.41 1.49
CA GLN A 172 -25.79 8.83 2.04
C GLN A 172 -25.87 7.32 1.73
N PRO A 173 -24.93 6.49 2.22
CA PRO A 173 -25.04 5.05 2.06
C PRO A 173 -26.24 4.50 2.86
N SER A 174 -26.96 3.54 2.29
CA SER A 174 -28.06 2.84 2.97
C SER A 174 -27.60 1.58 3.73
N GLU A 175 -26.63 0.84 3.17
CA GLU A 175 -26.19 -0.46 3.71
C GLU A 175 -24.81 -0.40 4.39
N PHE A 176 -24.12 0.73 4.32
CA PHE A 176 -22.74 0.88 4.78
C PHE A 176 -22.58 2.03 5.77
N GLU A 177 -21.55 1.93 6.61
CA GLU A 177 -21.14 3.02 7.49
C GLU A 177 -20.79 4.25 6.66
N ASN A 178 -21.32 5.41 7.06
CA ASN A 178 -21.05 6.67 6.37
C ASN A 178 -19.59 7.10 6.61
N ILE A 179 -18.74 6.87 5.61
CA ILE A 179 -17.29 7.13 5.68
C ILE A 179 -17.03 8.62 5.91
N GLY A 180 -17.78 9.52 5.26
CA GLY A 180 -17.63 10.96 5.47
C GLY A 180 -17.93 11.40 6.91
N ASN A 181 -18.96 10.83 7.55
CA ASN A 181 -19.22 11.06 8.97
C ASN A 181 -18.13 10.46 9.85
N ALA A 182 -17.65 9.27 9.52
CA ALA A 182 -16.60 8.62 10.28
C ALA A 182 -15.25 9.37 10.22
N ILE A 183 -14.94 10.02 9.09
CA ILE A 183 -13.81 10.96 8.96
C ILE A 183 -13.97 12.11 9.95
N ARG A 184 -15.14 12.77 10.00
CA ARG A 184 -15.40 13.87 10.95
C ARG A 184 -15.30 13.42 12.39
N ASP A 185 -15.76 12.21 12.70
CA ASP A 185 -15.65 11.63 14.04
C ASP A 185 -14.19 11.41 14.45
N VAL A 186 -13.32 10.97 13.53
CA VAL A 186 -11.86 10.90 13.78
C VAL A 186 -11.32 12.28 14.11
N GLU A 187 -11.68 13.32 13.35
CA GLU A 187 -11.21 14.69 13.61
C GLU A 187 -11.68 15.24 14.94
N LYS A 188 -12.96 15.02 15.26
CA LYS A 188 -13.56 15.44 16.53
C LYS A 188 -12.80 14.81 17.71
N LYS A 189 -12.62 13.48 17.68
CA LYS A 189 -11.88 12.74 18.72
C LYS A 189 -10.41 13.18 18.81
N ALA A 190 -9.77 13.46 17.67
CA ALA A 190 -8.40 13.97 17.64
C ALA A 190 -8.31 15.34 18.32
N LYS A 191 -9.23 16.24 17.99
CA LYS A 191 -9.32 17.59 18.58
C LYS A 191 -9.57 17.54 20.08
N GLU A 192 -10.48 16.68 20.55
CA GLU A 192 -10.75 16.47 21.99
C GLU A 192 -9.49 16.03 22.77
N LYS A 193 -8.53 15.39 22.09
CA LYS A 193 -7.25 14.98 22.66
C LYS A 193 -6.09 15.94 22.34
N ASN A 194 -6.35 17.11 21.77
CA ASN A 194 -5.33 18.07 21.31
C ASN A 194 -4.33 17.47 20.30
N LEU A 195 -4.77 16.53 19.48
CA LEU A 195 -3.97 15.93 18.42
C LEU A 195 -4.16 16.72 17.12
N LYS A 196 -3.11 16.78 16.30
CA LYS A 196 -3.19 17.39 14.97
C LYS A 196 -3.79 16.38 13.99
N THR A 197 -4.71 16.86 13.15
CA THR A 197 -5.25 16.07 12.04
C THR A 197 -4.77 16.64 10.72
N THR A 198 -4.29 15.77 9.82
CA THR A 198 -3.85 16.15 8.46
C THR A 198 -4.65 15.36 7.44
N MET A 199 -5.48 16.03 6.63
CA MET A 199 -6.23 15.39 5.54
C MET A 199 -5.90 16.05 4.22
N LEU A 200 -5.24 15.31 3.34
CA LEU A 200 -4.75 15.81 2.05
C LEU A 200 -5.33 14.97 0.92
N ALA A 201 -5.81 15.62 -0.13
CA ALA A 201 -6.24 14.98 -1.35
C ALA A 201 -5.44 15.51 -2.54
N CYS A 202 -5.13 14.66 -3.52
CA CYS A 202 -4.46 15.11 -4.74
C CYS A 202 -5.39 15.99 -5.58
N ALA A 203 -4.97 17.22 -5.86
CA ALA A 203 -5.74 18.19 -6.62
C ALA A 203 -5.99 17.73 -8.06
N ARG A 204 -5.00 17.10 -8.73
CA ARG A 204 -5.19 16.56 -10.08
C ARG A 204 -6.29 15.50 -10.12
N CYS A 205 -6.32 14.59 -9.14
CA CYS A 205 -7.38 13.60 -9.02
C CYS A 205 -8.73 14.26 -8.68
N GLY A 206 -8.71 15.32 -7.86
CA GLY A 206 -9.88 16.14 -7.55
C GLY A 206 -10.49 16.84 -8.78
N VAL A 207 -9.67 17.41 -9.66
CA VAL A 207 -10.10 17.98 -10.95
C VAL A 207 -10.72 16.89 -11.83
N ALA A 208 -10.02 15.75 -12.00
CA ALA A 208 -10.48 14.66 -12.85
C ALA A 208 -11.82 14.05 -12.41
N ARG A 209 -12.15 14.13 -11.11
CA ARG A 209 -13.40 13.59 -10.53
C ARG A 209 -14.42 14.67 -10.16
N GLY A 210 -14.20 15.92 -10.57
CA GLY A 210 -15.18 17.01 -10.47
C GLY A 210 -15.28 17.72 -9.11
N TYR A 211 -14.37 17.47 -8.17
CA TYR A 211 -14.32 18.19 -6.89
C TYR A 211 -13.72 19.59 -7.05
N ILE A 212 -12.87 19.80 -8.05
CA ILE A 212 -12.25 21.08 -8.35
C ILE A 212 -12.70 21.50 -9.74
N ARG A 213 -13.43 22.62 -9.81
CA ARG A 213 -13.96 23.17 -11.06
C ARG A 213 -13.10 24.30 -11.63
N ASP A 214 -12.25 24.89 -10.79
CA ASP A 214 -11.37 26.00 -11.18
C ASP A 214 -10.01 25.49 -11.66
N GLU A 215 -9.52 26.06 -12.76
CA GLU A 215 -8.26 25.62 -13.40
C GLU A 215 -6.99 25.96 -12.59
N LYS A 216 -7.07 26.87 -11.60
CA LYS A 216 -5.91 27.37 -10.86
C LYS A 216 -5.94 26.98 -9.40
N VAL A 217 -5.21 25.93 -9.04
CA VAL A 217 -4.92 25.57 -7.65
C VAL A 217 -3.55 26.12 -7.27
N ASN A 218 -3.52 27.23 -6.52
CA ASN A 218 -2.26 27.91 -6.17
C ASN A 218 -1.39 27.07 -5.22
N VAL A 219 -1.97 26.43 -4.19
CA VAL A 219 -1.25 25.50 -3.27
C VAL A 219 -2.23 24.50 -2.65
N PHE A 220 -3.30 25.01 -2.04
CA PHE A 220 -4.41 24.24 -1.52
C PHE A 220 -5.71 24.74 -2.15
N HIS A 221 -6.66 23.83 -2.35
CA HIS A 221 -8.02 24.13 -2.78
C HIS A 221 -9.01 23.45 -1.84
N GLN A 222 -10.07 24.17 -1.51
CA GLN A 222 -11.19 23.65 -0.73
C GLN A 222 -12.38 23.51 -1.68
N SER A 223 -12.89 22.29 -1.82
CA SER A 223 -14.07 22.01 -2.63
C SER A 223 -15.34 22.22 -1.79
N SER A 224 -16.40 22.74 -2.41
CA SER A 224 -17.74 22.79 -1.79
C SER A 224 -18.36 21.41 -1.58
N ASP A 225 -17.92 20.44 -2.38
CA ASP A 225 -18.48 19.08 -2.42
C ASP A 225 -17.66 18.11 -1.56
N ALA A 226 -16.63 18.63 -0.88
CA ALA A 226 -15.78 17.86 0.01
C ALA A 226 -15.90 18.29 1.46
N ILE A 227 -15.66 17.33 2.36
CA ILE A 227 -15.56 17.55 3.80
C ILE A 227 -14.56 18.70 4.03
N PRO A 228 -14.94 19.78 4.74
CA PRO A 228 -14.14 21.02 4.80
C PRO A 228 -12.68 20.86 5.26
N SER A 229 -12.39 19.83 6.05
CA SER A 229 -11.06 19.52 6.54
C SER A 229 -10.14 18.86 5.52
N VAL A 230 -10.69 18.24 4.47
CA VAL A 230 -9.92 17.62 3.41
C VAL A 230 -9.46 18.68 2.43
N ARG A 231 -8.15 18.91 2.38
CA ARG A 231 -7.55 19.94 1.53
C ARG A 231 -7.00 19.31 0.25
N PHE A 232 -7.48 19.75 -0.90
CA PHE A 232 -6.90 19.36 -2.17
C PHE A 232 -5.57 20.10 -2.37
N CYS A 233 -4.54 19.41 -2.81
CA CYS A 233 -3.18 19.95 -2.91
C CYS A 233 -2.39 19.29 -4.03
N ASN A 234 -1.27 19.91 -4.42
CA ASN A 234 -0.31 19.26 -5.30
C ASN A 234 0.19 17.95 -4.68
N LEU A 235 0.42 16.91 -5.50
CA LEU A 235 0.93 15.60 -5.08
C LEU A 235 2.19 15.72 -4.19
N ASN A 236 3.06 16.70 -4.47
CA ASN A 236 4.27 16.98 -3.68
C ASN A 236 3.97 17.22 -2.19
N ARG A 237 2.80 17.76 -1.82
CA ARG A 237 2.40 17.93 -0.41
C ARG A 237 2.08 16.62 0.29
N ILE A 238 1.63 15.61 -0.46
CA ILE A 238 1.50 14.24 0.06
C ILE A 238 2.90 13.63 0.19
N ILE A 239 3.77 13.81 -0.81
CA ILE A 239 5.16 13.30 -0.79
C ILE A 239 5.99 13.88 0.36
N GLU A 240 5.83 15.15 0.72
CA GLU A 240 6.44 15.77 1.90
C GLU A 240 6.17 14.99 3.19
N ARG A 241 5.06 14.25 3.25
CA ARG A 241 4.74 13.37 4.39
C ARG A 241 5.53 12.07 4.35
N PHE A 242 5.79 11.54 3.15
CA PHE A 242 6.61 10.35 2.96
C PHE A 242 8.09 10.60 3.27
N GLU A 243 8.55 11.86 3.30
CA GLU A 243 9.91 12.19 3.78
C GLU A 243 10.09 11.92 5.29
N LEU A 244 9.00 11.90 6.06
CA LEU A 244 9.06 11.81 7.51
C LEU A 244 9.15 10.37 8.00
N ASN A 245 9.85 10.16 9.12
CA ASN A 245 10.02 8.86 9.76
C ASN A 245 8.83 8.43 10.62
N HIS A 246 7.68 8.19 9.99
CA HIS A 246 6.48 7.66 10.66
C HIS A 246 5.81 6.55 9.84
N VAL A 247 4.94 5.80 10.52
CA VAL A 247 4.14 4.74 9.92
C VAL A 247 3.15 5.35 8.93
N ILE A 248 3.21 4.91 7.68
CA ILE A 248 2.19 5.18 6.66
C ILE A 248 1.70 3.82 6.16
N LEU A 249 0.41 3.56 6.32
CA LEU A 249 -0.25 2.34 5.84
C LEU A 249 -1.03 2.64 4.55
N SER A 250 -1.35 1.58 3.81
CA SER A 250 -2.25 1.59 2.67
C SER A 250 -3.00 0.24 2.62
N PRO A 251 -4.16 0.12 1.94
CA PRO A 251 -4.97 -1.10 1.91
C PRO A 251 -4.19 -2.38 1.57
N SER A 252 -3.23 -2.25 0.65
CA SER A 252 -2.17 -3.22 0.43
C SER A 252 -0.84 -2.47 0.54
N SER A 253 0.00 -2.83 1.50
CA SER A 253 1.28 -2.16 1.72
C SER A 253 2.24 -2.98 2.58
N GLY A 254 3.51 -2.58 2.60
CA GLY A 254 4.53 -3.17 3.45
C GLY A 254 5.37 -2.11 4.15
N LEU A 255 5.90 -2.47 5.31
CA LEU A 255 6.82 -1.69 6.12
C LEU A 255 7.96 -2.57 6.60
N ILE A 256 9.17 -2.23 6.18
CA ILE A 256 10.39 -3.01 6.38
C ILE A 256 11.32 -2.18 7.25
N ILE A 257 11.59 -2.63 8.47
CA ILE A 257 12.50 -1.96 9.40
C ILE A 257 13.88 -2.62 9.35
N PHE A 258 14.92 -1.83 9.09
CA PHE A 258 16.31 -2.25 9.07
C PHE A 258 16.97 -1.94 10.42
N GLN A 259 17.78 -2.86 10.96
CA GLN A 259 18.25 -2.81 12.36
C GLN A 259 19.47 -1.88 12.59
N ASN A 260 20.12 -1.37 11.53
CA ASN A 260 21.47 -0.79 11.62
C ASN A 260 21.58 0.68 11.14
N SER A 261 20.47 1.36 10.92
CA SER A 261 20.45 2.67 10.27
C SER A 261 19.92 3.76 11.20
N THR A 262 20.47 4.97 11.06
CA THR A 262 20.07 6.13 11.85
C THR A 262 18.78 6.74 11.29
N SER A 263 17.84 7.12 12.14
CA SER A 263 16.51 7.68 11.78
C SER A 263 16.53 9.05 11.09
N ASN A 264 17.68 9.55 10.63
CA ASN A 264 17.80 10.87 10.00
C ASN A 264 17.67 10.84 8.48
N GLN A 265 17.67 9.66 7.86
CA GLN A 265 17.46 9.53 6.42
C GLN A 265 15.97 9.48 6.06
N LYS A 266 15.65 9.91 4.83
CA LYS A 266 14.31 9.77 4.27
C LYS A 266 14.03 8.29 4.01
N PRO A 267 12.84 7.76 4.34
CA PRO A 267 12.54 6.35 4.15
C PRO A 267 12.40 6.01 2.67
N SER A 268 13.08 4.96 2.21
CA SER A 268 12.96 4.52 0.82
C SER A 268 11.57 3.97 0.49
N LEU A 269 11.26 3.95 -0.80
CA LEU A 269 9.97 3.58 -1.35
C LEU A 269 10.14 2.48 -2.41
N LEU A 270 9.38 1.40 -2.28
CA LEU A 270 9.21 0.38 -3.31
C LEU A 270 7.77 0.46 -3.83
N VAL A 271 7.61 0.83 -5.10
CA VAL A 271 6.32 0.93 -5.78
C VAL A 271 6.14 -0.28 -6.68
N LEU A 272 5.21 -1.16 -6.33
CA LEU A 272 4.85 -2.33 -7.14
C LEU A 272 3.67 -1.96 -8.04
N ILE A 273 3.91 -1.81 -9.34
CA ILE A 273 2.88 -1.58 -10.35
C ILE A 273 2.31 -2.93 -10.77
N THR A 274 1.07 -3.20 -10.37
CA THR A 274 0.39 -4.50 -10.52
C THR A 274 -0.73 -4.51 -11.57
N HIS A 275 -1.18 -3.34 -12.02
CA HIS A 275 -2.23 -3.19 -13.03
C HIS A 275 -1.68 -2.94 -14.43
N SER A 276 -2.46 -3.30 -15.46
CA SER A 276 -2.11 -3.03 -16.86
C SER A 276 -2.00 -1.53 -17.13
N PRO A 277 -1.16 -1.11 -18.09
CA PRO A 277 -1.12 0.30 -18.51
C PRO A 277 -2.45 0.69 -19.18
N TYR A 278 -2.83 1.96 -19.02
CA TYR A 278 -3.95 2.64 -19.71
C TYR A 278 -5.38 2.18 -19.37
N GLY A 279 -5.59 0.95 -18.90
CA GLY A 279 -6.93 0.47 -18.53
C GLY A 279 -7.54 1.20 -17.32
N SER A 280 -6.69 1.85 -16.52
CA SER A 280 -7.07 2.64 -15.35
C SER A 280 -5.95 3.61 -14.97
N GLU A 281 -6.22 4.53 -14.04
CA GLU A 281 -5.22 5.49 -13.55
C GLU A 281 -4.16 4.87 -12.64
N TRP A 282 -4.26 3.59 -12.26
CA TRP A 282 -3.39 2.93 -11.31
C TRP A 282 -1.91 2.97 -11.70
N THR A 283 -1.58 2.52 -12.91
CA THR A 283 -0.19 2.47 -13.40
C THR A 283 0.39 3.86 -13.58
N PHE A 284 -0.37 4.77 -14.21
CA PHE A 284 0.05 6.16 -14.37
C PHE A 284 0.23 6.86 -13.01
N GLY A 285 -0.70 6.62 -12.09
CA GLY A 285 -0.70 7.19 -10.74
C GLY A 285 0.49 6.70 -9.92
N GLY A 286 0.82 5.42 -9.98
CA GLY A 286 1.98 4.83 -9.30
C GLY A 286 3.30 5.35 -9.84
N VAL A 287 3.45 5.43 -11.17
CA VAL A 287 4.64 6.03 -11.81
C VAL A 287 4.78 7.51 -11.44
N SER A 288 3.69 8.27 -11.48
CA SER A 288 3.70 9.69 -11.08
C SER A 288 4.06 9.89 -9.61
N PHE A 289 3.57 9.01 -8.73
CA PHE A 289 3.90 9.04 -7.30
C PHE A 289 5.38 8.75 -7.07
N ALA A 290 5.93 7.75 -7.79
CA ALA A 290 7.34 7.39 -7.70
C ALA A 290 8.26 8.52 -8.18
N ILE A 291 7.96 9.14 -9.33
CA ILE A 291 8.72 10.28 -9.86
C ILE A 291 8.68 11.45 -8.86
N ALA A 292 7.51 11.74 -8.28
CA ALA A 292 7.38 12.81 -7.29
C ALA A 292 8.19 12.48 -6.01
N ALA A 293 8.20 11.23 -5.55
CA ALA A 293 9.03 10.79 -4.43
C ALA A 293 10.53 10.96 -4.71
N ALA A 294 11.01 10.51 -5.87
CA ALA A 294 12.41 10.64 -6.28
C ALA A 294 12.86 12.11 -6.37
N ASN A 295 12.03 12.99 -6.94
CA ASN A 295 12.30 14.43 -6.98
C ASN A 295 12.38 15.09 -5.59
N HIS A 296 11.79 14.45 -4.57
CA HIS A 296 11.92 14.84 -3.17
C HIS A 296 13.13 14.17 -2.48
N GLY A 297 14.04 13.54 -3.24
CA GLY A 297 15.23 12.87 -2.73
C GLY A 297 14.92 11.59 -1.94
N ILE A 298 13.77 10.95 -2.20
CA ILE A 298 13.43 9.64 -1.64
C ILE A 298 13.93 8.57 -2.60
N HIS A 299 14.82 7.68 -2.14
CA HIS A 299 15.21 6.50 -2.90
C HIS A 299 13.99 5.65 -3.24
N THR A 300 13.69 5.54 -4.54
CA THR A 300 12.44 4.98 -5.05
C THR A 300 12.70 3.94 -6.13
N ASP A 301 12.31 2.70 -5.82
CA ASP A 301 12.34 1.58 -6.75
C ASP A 301 10.92 1.34 -7.28
N VAL A 302 10.76 1.23 -8.60
CA VAL A 302 9.48 0.92 -9.26
C VAL A 302 9.60 -0.45 -9.91
N VAL A 303 8.72 -1.39 -9.57
CA VAL A 303 8.70 -2.72 -10.17
C VAL A 303 7.37 -2.94 -10.88
N PHE A 304 7.43 -3.11 -12.20
CA PHE A 304 6.30 -3.62 -12.99
C PHE A 304 6.21 -5.13 -12.80
N ILE A 305 5.10 -5.58 -12.22
CA ILE A 305 4.82 -6.96 -11.82
C ILE A 305 3.33 -7.28 -12.06
N GLU A 306 2.91 -8.54 -12.04
CA GLU A 306 1.53 -8.90 -12.38
C GLU A 306 1.15 -8.31 -13.75
N ASP A 307 -0.01 -7.67 -13.90
CA ASP A 307 -0.41 -7.08 -15.18
C ASP A 307 0.39 -5.81 -15.52
N GLY A 308 1.16 -5.26 -14.57
CA GLY A 308 2.08 -4.16 -14.83
C GLY A 308 3.14 -4.47 -15.87
N VAL A 309 3.52 -5.75 -16.02
CA VAL A 309 4.53 -6.16 -17.03
C VAL A 309 4.06 -5.96 -18.48
N LEU A 310 2.76 -5.75 -18.68
CA LEU A 310 2.19 -5.37 -19.97
C LEU A 310 2.71 -4.00 -20.45
N ILE A 311 3.42 -3.24 -19.61
CA ILE A 311 4.14 -2.04 -20.07
C ILE A 311 5.16 -2.35 -21.19
N SER A 312 5.68 -3.58 -21.24
CA SER A 312 6.72 -4.00 -22.18
C SER A 312 6.18 -4.60 -23.49
N THR A 313 4.86 -4.62 -23.71
CA THR A 313 4.25 -5.24 -24.89
C THR A 313 4.25 -4.32 -26.10
N GLY A 314 5.21 -4.54 -27.01
CA GLY A 314 5.31 -3.74 -28.23
C GLY A 314 5.58 -2.26 -27.94
N LYS A 315 5.53 -1.44 -28.99
CA LYS A 315 5.62 0.02 -28.85
C LYS A 315 4.21 0.57 -28.68
N HIS A 316 3.96 1.23 -27.55
CA HIS A 316 2.69 1.89 -27.29
C HIS A 316 2.60 3.16 -28.13
N PHE A 317 1.45 3.37 -28.77
CA PHE A 317 1.16 4.55 -29.57
C PHE A 317 -0.05 5.25 -28.97
N ILE A 318 0.11 6.54 -28.65
CA ILE A 318 -0.93 7.39 -28.09
C ILE A 318 -0.98 8.66 -28.94
N THR A 319 -2.18 9.05 -29.33
CA THR A 319 -2.45 10.26 -30.09
C THR A 319 -2.80 11.42 -29.15
N ASN A 320 -2.71 12.65 -29.66
CA ASN A 320 -3.11 13.84 -28.89
C ASN A 320 -4.59 13.79 -28.46
N ASP A 321 -5.44 13.07 -29.21
CA ASP A 321 -6.87 12.96 -28.93
C ASP A 321 -7.18 12.03 -27.74
N ASP A 322 -6.25 11.14 -27.37
CA ASP A 322 -6.44 10.17 -26.30
C ASP A 322 -6.39 10.81 -24.89
N LYS A 323 -5.83 12.02 -24.77
CA LYS A 323 -5.72 12.79 -23.51
C LYS A 323 -5.05 12.03 -22.35
N ILE A 324 -4.23 11.03 -22.66
CA ILE A 324 -3.41 10.26 -21.71
C ILE A 324 -1.94 10.36 -22.11
N PHE A 325 -1.04 10.09 -21.17
CA PHE A 325 0.39 10.08 -21.44
C PHE A 325 0.87 8.68 -21.82
N ASN A 326 1.82 8.59 -22.75
CA ASN A 326 2.49 7.34 -23.04
C ASN A 326 3.42 6.98 -21.89
N ILE A 327 3.12 5.88 -21.19
CA ILE A 327 3.86 5.49 -19.98
C ILE A 327 5.25 4.99 -20.35
N GLN A 328 5.46 4.43 -21.56
CA GLN A 328 6.80 4.06 -22.02
C GLN A 328 7.68 5.29 -22.20
N GLU A 329 7.16 6.34 -22.84
CA GLU A 329 7.88 7.61 -23.03
C GLU A 329 8.16 8.33 -21.70
N ILE A 330 7.25 8.22 -20.72
CA ILE A 330 7.52 8.73 -19.37
C ILE A 330 8.73 8.03 -18.76
N ILE A 331 8.78 6.70 -18.80
CA ILE A 331 9.91 5.93 -18.25
C ILE A 331 11.21 6.32 -18.95
N GLU A 332 11.21 6.39 -20.28
CA GLU A 332 12.37 6.80 -21.08
C GLU A 332 12.83 8.24 -20.78
N ALA A 333 11.91 9.12 -20.39
CA ALA A 333 12.21 10.51 -20.05
C ALA A 333 12.61 10.72 -18.57
N THR A 334 12.45 9.71 -17.71
CA THR A 334 12.67 9.86 -16.27
C THR A 334 13.59 8.81 -15.65
N TYR A 335 14.12 7.87 -16.43
CA TYR A 335 14.99 6.81 -15.90
C TYR A 335 16.34 7.33 -15.36
N ASP A 336 16.74 8.53 -15.75
CA ASP A 336 17.98 9.20 -15.32
C ASP A 336 17.78 10.13 -14.11
N ILE A 337 16.55 10.25 -13.60
CA ILE A 337 16.27 10.98 -12.36
C ILE A 337 17.03 10.33 -11.20
N GLU A 338 17.80 11.13 -10.47
CA GLU A 338 18.48 10.68 -9.26
C GLU A 338 17.47 10.10 -8.26
N ASN A 339 17.82 8.97 -7.64
CA ASN A 339 16.97 8.23 -6.69
C ASN A 339 15.78 7.48 -7.31
N LEU A 340 15.69 7.32 -8.63
CA LEU A 340 14.62 6.57 -9.29
C LEU A 340 15.17 5.39 -10.10
N HIS A 341 14.63 4.20 -9.86
CA HIS A 341 14.97 3.00 -10.64
C HIS A 341 13.72 2.27 -11.10
N TYR A 342 13.73 1.78 -12.34
CA TYR A 342 12.64 1.01 -12.90
C TYR A 342 13.05 -0.44 -13.17
N TYR A 343 12.16 -1.36 -12.80
CA TYR A 343 12.38 -2.78 -12.95
C TYR A 343 11.17 -3.48 -13.60
N LEU A 344 11.45 -4.54 -14.34
CA LEU A 344 10.45 -5.42 -14.96
C LEU A 344 10.58 -6.84 -14.40
N PHE A 345 9.48 -7.38 -13.86
CA PHE A 345 9.51 -8.67 -13.20
C PHE A 345 9.35 -9.84 -14.19
N ARG A 346 10.47 -10.55 -14.46
CA ARG A 346 10.55 -11.63 -15.44
C ARG A 346 9.55 -12.78 -15.23
N PRO A 347 9.28 -13.26 -14.00
CA PRO A 347 8.30 -14.32 -13.80
C PRO A 347 6.89 -13.96 -14.28
N SER A 348 6.44 -12.71 -14.07
CA SER A 348 5.14 -12.24 -14.55
C SER A 348 5.06 -12.14 -16.08
N LEU A 349 6.16 -11.82 -16.76
CA LEU A 349 6.24 -11.89 -18.23
C LEU A 349 6.04 -13.32 -18.73
N LYS A 350 6.74 -14.29 -18.10
CA LYS A 350 6.65 -15.70 -18.48
C LYS A 350 5.24 -16.25 -18.31
N LEU A 351 4.55 -15.88 -17.22
CA LEU A 351 3.17 -16.28 -16.98
C LEU A 351 2.20 -15.81 -18.07
N ARG A 352 2.52 -14.72 -18.76
CA ARG A 352 1.72 -14.16 -19.88
C ARG A 352 2.21 -14.61 -21.25
N GLY A 353 3.20 -15.49 -21.33
CA GLY A 353 3.78 -15.93 -22.61
C GLY A 353 4.55 -14.84 -23.37
N LEU A 354 5.01 -13.80 -22.67
CA LEU A 354 5.73 -12.67 -23.26
C LEU A 354 7.21 -12.99 -23.39
N GLU A 355 7.55 -13.81 -24.38
CA GLU A 355 8.94 -14.19 -24.69
C GLU A 355 9.67 -13.13 -25.54
N LYS A 356 8.91 -12.35 -26.31
CA LYS A 356 9.39 -11.20 -27.09
C LYS A 356 8.82 -9.93 -26.47
N PHE A 357 9.60 -9.27 -25.63
CA PHE A 357 9.25 -7.97 -25.04
C PHE A 357 10.23 -6.90 -25.53
N ILE A 358 9.78 -5.65 -25.55
CA ILE A 358 10.68 -4.53 -25.80
C ILE A 358 11.33 -4.18 -24.47
N LEU A 359 12.66 -4.18 -24.45
CA LEU A 359 13.39 -3.59 -23.33
C LEU A 359 13.31 -2.08 -23.53
N ILE A 360 12.47 -1.43 -22.72
CA ILE A 360 12.39 0.02 -22.63
C ILE A 360 13.71 0.51 -22.02
N GLU A 361 14.27 1.59 -22.56
CA GLU A 361 15.50 2.16 -22.01
C GLU A 361 15.29 2.55 -20.54
N GLY A 362 16.26 2.21 -19.68
CA GLY A 362 16.17 2.44 -18.24
C GLY A 362 15.33 1.44 -17.43
N LEU A 363 14.79 0.39 -18.06
CA LEU A 363 13.99 -0.65 -17.39
C LEU A 363 14.76 -1.96 -17.21
N ASP A 364 15.16 -2.27 -15.97
CA ASP A 364 15.97 -3.45 -15.67
C ASP A 364 15.15 -4.72 -15.44
N LEU A 365 15.53 -5.81 -16.10
CA LEU A 365 14.84 -7.10 -15.92
C LEU A 365 15.29 -7.82 -14.64
N ILE A 366 14.34 -8.14 -13.76
CA ILE A 366 14.61 -8.79 -12.47
C ILE A 366 13.87 -10.12 -12.28
N GLY A 367 14.41 -11.01 -11.44
CA GLY A 367 13.74 -12.23 -10.99
C GLY A 367 13.42 -12.21 -9.48
N HIS A 368 12.94 -13.32 -8.94
CA HIS A 368 12.62 -13.47 -7.50
C HIS A 368 13.78 -13.09 -6.58
N ASN A 369 15.01 -13.39 -7.01
CA ASN A 369 16.20 -13.13 -6.22
C ASN A 369 16.50 -11.61 -6.07
N GLN A 370 16.37 -10.86 -7.16
CA GLN A 370 16.51 -9.41 -7.14
C GLN A 370 15.31 -8.74 -6.45
N LEU A 371 14.08 -9.24 -6.67
CA LEU A 371 12.90 -8.75 -5.94
C LEU A 371 13.04 -8.96 -4.43
N CYS A 372 13.62 -10.09 -4.00
CA CYS A 372 13.98 -10.35 -2.61
C CYS A 372 14.93 -9.28 -2.06
N ASN A 373 15.94 -8.88 -2.84
CA ASN A 373 16.81 -7.77 -2.45
C ASN A 373 16.04 -6.48 -2.23
N LEU A 374 15.22 -6.08 -3.21
CA LEU A 374 14.43 -4.85 -3.17
C LEU A 374 13.40 -4.83 -2.03
N ILE A 375 12.81 -5.98 -1.69
CA ILE A 375 11.82 -6.06 -0.60
C ILE A 375 12.49 -5.96 0.77
N GLY A 376 13.73 -6.41 0.95
CA GLY A 376 14.26 -6.35 2.30
C GLY A 376 15.60 -6.97 2.57
N LEU A 377 16.51 -7.12 1.60
CA LEU A 377 17.90 -7.38 1.98
C LEU A 377 18.59 -6.04 2.26
N ASN A 378 19.35 -6.00 3.36
CA ASN A 378 19.84 -4.80 4.03
C ASN A 378 20.28 -3.70 3.06
N SER A 379 19.52 -2.61 3.02
CA SER A 379 20.11 -1.31 2.69
C SER A 379 20.93 -0.89 3.91
N THR A 380 22.22 -0.65 3.71
CA THR A 380 23.08 -0.09 4.77
C THR A 380 22.73 1.35 5.10
N GLU A 381 21.85 1.96 4.31
CA GLU A 381 21.53 3.37 4.37
C GLU A 381 20.11 3.57 4.95
N ASP A 382 19.11 2.79 4.51
CA ASP A 382 17.71 3.03 4.87
C ASP A 382 17.37 2.66 6.33
N TYR A 383 16.70 3.56 7.07
CA TYR A 383 16.04 3.24 8.36
C TYR A 383 14.88 2.26 8.20
N HIS A 384 13.96 2.61 7.31
CA HIS A 384 12.89 1.73 6.88
C HIS A 384 12.53 1.97 5.43
N ARG A 385 11.88 0.97 4.84
CA ARG A 385 11.34 1.01 3.49
C ARG A 385 9.84 0.83 3.52
N ARG A 386 9.12 1.62 2.72
CA ARG A 386 7.68 1.48 2.48
C ARG A 386 7.45 0.75 1.17
N ILE A 387 6.51 -0.17 1.15
CA ILE A 387 6.08 -0.88 -0.06
C ILE A 387 4.65 -0.47 -0.36
N LEU A 388 4.40 0.05 -1.55
CA LEU A 388 3.07 0.41 -2.03
C LEU A 388 2.70 -0.44 -3.24
N PHE A 389 1.44 -0.85 -3.30
CA PHE A 389 0.89 -1.61 -4.43
C PHE A 389 -0.03 -0.69 -5.21
N TYR A 390 0.27 -0.52 -6.49
CA TYR A 390 -0.51 0.27 -7.43
C TYR A 390 -1.14 -0.61 -8.48
#